data_AF-E5XT29-F1
#
_entry.id   AF-E5XT29-F1
#
_cell.length_a   1.000
_cell.length_b   1.000
_cell.length_c   1.000
_cell.angle_alpha   90.00
_cell.angle_beta   90.00
_cell.angle_gamma   90.00
#
_symmetry.space_group_name_H-M   'P 1'
#
loop_
_entity.id
_entity.type
_entity.pdbx_description
1 polymer ?
#
loop_
_entity_poly.entity_id
_entity_poly.type
_entity_poly.pdbx_seq_one_letter_code
_entity_poly.pdbx_strand_id
1 'polypeptide(L)'
;MIQLKADETRPEGIVAVTVYTRPACVQCGATLRLLNAYGVPVVLVDVSEDEAAADRLRRLGHMSLPVVVAGARSWSGFRDDLIRELAKEAAA
;
A
#
# COMPACT_ATOMS: atom_id res chain seq x y z
N MET A 1 -12.41 -20.32 -24.94
CA MET A 1 -12.35 -21.02 -23.63
C MET A 1 -12.09 -19.97 -22.56
N ILE A 2 -13.19 -19.57 -21.91
CA ILE A 2 -13.35 -19.17 -20.49
C ILE A 2 -12.41 -18.08 -19.92
N GLN A 3 -13.00 -16.88 -19.87
CA GLN A 3 -12.99 -15.83 -18.83
C GLN A 3 -11.75 -15.53 -17.95
N LEU A 4 -11.34 -14.26 -18.03
CA LEU A 4 -10.93 -13.35 -16.95
C LEU A 4 -11.10 -13.86 -15.51
N LYS A 5 -10.01 -13.84 -14.71
CA LYS A 5 -10.04 -13.67 -13.25
C LYS A 5 -8.72 -13.07 -12.71
N ALA A 6 -8.81 -11.83 -12.26
CA ALA A 6 -8.12 -11.22 -11.11
C ALA A 6 -8.75 -9.83 -10.95
N ASP A 7 -10.01 -9.81 -10.51
CA ASP A 7 -10.38 -9.47 -9.13
C ASP A 7 -11.06 -8.10 -9.13
N GLU A 8 -12.31 -8.14 -9.55
CA GLU A 8 -13.28 -7.06 -9.49
C GLU A 8 -13.77 -6.93 -8.03
N THR A 9 -12.94 -6.35 -7.16
CA THR A 9 -13.40 -5.85 -5.85
C THR A 9 -13.06 -4.37 -5.70
N ARG A 10 -13.58 -3.55 -6.61
CA ARG A 10 -13.57 -2.09 -6.45
C ARG A 10 -15.00 -1.60 -6.21
N PRO A 11 -15.41 -1.34 -4.97
CA PRO A 11 -16.45 -0.35 -4.74
C PRO A 11 -15.89 1.00 -5.20
N GLU A 12 -16.55 1.64 -6.16
CA GLU A 12 -16.15 2.93 -6.80
C GLU A 12 -16.33 4.14 -5.87
N GLY A 13 -15.86 4.00 -4.63
CA GLY A 13 -15.80 5.02 -3.59
C GLY A 13 -14.76 4.73 -2.51
N ILE A 14 -14.09 3.57 -2.54
CA ILE A 14 -13.02 3.24 -1.58
C ILE A 14 -11.67 3.46 -2.25
N VAL A 15 -10.88 4.37 -1.70
CA VAL A 15 -9.50 4.61 -2.14
C VAL A 15 -8.71 3.32 -1.94
N ALA A 16 -8.33 2.65 -3.03
CA ALA A 16 -7.51 1.45 -2.95
C ALA A 16 -6.12 1.83 -2.40
N VAL A 17 -5.76 1.26 -1.26
CA VAL A 17 -4.46 1.48 -0.60
C VAL A 17 -3.58 0.27 -0.87
N THR A 18 -2.43 0.48 -1.50
CA THR A 18 -1.41 -0.54 -1.73
C THR A 18 -0.18 -0.23 -0.89
N VAL A 19 0.28 -1.20 -0.12
CA VAL A 19 1.49 -1.10 0.70
C VAL A 19 2.53 -2.06 0.15
N TYR A 20 3.61 -1.50 -0.36
CA TYR A 20 4.79 -2.23 -0.77
C TYR A 20 5.71 -2.43 0.44
N THR A 21 6.03 -3.68 0.73
CA THR A 21 6.80 -4.12 1.90
C THR A 21 7.94 -5.05 1.49
N ARG A 22 8.78 -5.42 2.46
CA ARG A 22 9.74 -6.52 2.36
C ARG A 22 9.88 -7.25 3.71
N PRO A 23 10.41 -8.48 3.75
CA PRO A 23 10.71 -9.19 4.99
C PRO A 23 11.70 -8.41 5.87
N ALA A 24 11.60 -8.59 7.19
CA ALA A 24 12.44 -7.94 8.20
C ALA A 24 12.43 -6.39 8.19
N CYS A 25 11.39 -5.76 7.63
CA CYS A 25 11.22 -4.31 7.62
C CYS A 25 10.40 -3.82 8.82
N VAL A 26 11.07 -3.27 9.85
CA VAL A 26 10.41 -2.75 11.06
C VAL A 26 9.39 -1.64 10.75
N GLN A 27 9.76 -0.70 9.88
CA GLN A 27 8.89 0.40 9.47
C GLN A 27 7.64 -0.08 8.71
N CYS A 28 7.79 -1.13 7.89
CA CYS A 28 6.67 -1.72 7.17
C CYS A 28 5.68 -2.36 8.15
N GLY A 29 6.18 -3.09 9.15
CA GLY A 29 5.35 -3.64 10.22
C GLY A 29 4.60 -2.56 11.01
N ALA A 30 5.24 -1.41 11.29
CA ALA A 30 4.59 -0.29 11.96
C ALA A 30 3.47 0.33 11.13
N THR A 31 3.69 0.56 9.83
CA THR A 31 2.68 1.08 8.90
C THR A 31 1.46 0.15 8.82
N LEU A 32 1.68 -1.16 8.65
CA LEU A 32 0.60 -2.14 8.57
C LEU A 32 -0.20 -2.25 9.86
N ARG A 33 0.47 -2.19 11.02
CA ARG A 33 -0.21 -2.19 12.33
C ARG A 33 -1.17 -1.01 12.47
N LEU A 34 -0.73 0.20 12.07
CA LEU A 34 -1.59 1.39 12.13
C LEU A 34 -2.76 1.30 11.16
N LEU A 35 -2.52 0.95 9.90
CA LEU A 35 -3.56 0.79 8.89
C LEU A 35 -4.61 -0.25 9.34
N ASN A 36 -4.16 -1.37 9.89
CA ASN A 36 -5.03 -2.40 10.45
C ASN A 36 -5.81 -1.91 11.68
N ALA A 37 -5.17 -1.14 12.58
CA ALA A 37 -5.84 -0.56 13.74
C ALA A 37 -6.94 0.43 13.35
N TYR A 38 -6.79 1.11 12.21
CA TYR A 38 -7.81 2.00 11.65
C TYR A 38 -8.84 1.28 10.77
N GLY A 39 -8.71 -0.03 10.56
CA GLY A 39 -9.63 -0.78 9.70
C GLY A 39 -9.53 -0.41 8.22
N VAL A 40 -8.40 0.17 7.78
CA VAL A 40 -8.20 0.55 6.38
C VAL A 40 -7.85 -0.70 5.57
N PRO A 41 -8.65 -1.10 4.57
CA PRO A 41 -8.32 -2.23 3.72
C PRO A 41 -7.11 -1.87 2.86
N VAL A 42 -6.07 -2.71 2.91
CA VAL A 42 -4.84 -2.51 2.13
C VAL A 42 -4.44 -3.76 1.36
N VAL A 43 -3.91 -3.54 0.17
CA VAL A 43 -3.27 -4.57 -0.64
C VAL A 43 -1.79 -4.60 -0.29
N LEU A 44 -1.32 -5.72 0.24
CA LEU A 44 0.10 -5.91 0.57
C LEU A 44 0.85 -6.49 -0.63
N VAL A 45 1.96 -5.87 -1.00
CA VAL A 45 2.85 -6.38 -2.08
C VAL A 45 4.25 -6.54 -1.53
N ASP A 46 4.78 -7.75 -1.51
CA ASP A 46 6.17 -8.01 -1.13
C ASP A 46 7.10 -7.82 -2.33
N VAL A 47 7.94 -6.78 -2.27
CA VAL A 47 8.89 -6.46 -3.35
C VAL A 47 10.13 -7.35 -3.33
N SER A 48 10.31 -8.20 -2.31
CA SER A 48 11.33 -9.25 -2.31
C SER A 48 10.92 -10.46 -3.16
N GLU A 49 9.62 -10.65 -3.41
CA GLU A 49 9.10 -11.71 -4.27
C GLU A 49 8.67 -11.19 -5.66
N ASP A 50 8.39 -9.88 -5.79
CA ASP A 50 8.08 -9.20 -7.05
C ASP A 50 9.17 -8.18 -7.43
N GLU A 51 10.19 -8.64 -8.16
CA GLU A 51 11.26 -7.79 -8.68
C GLU A 51 10.73 -6.69 -9.62
N ALA A 52 9.67 -6.97 -10.38
CA ALA A 52 9.08 -5.99 -11.27
C ALA A 52 8.44 -4.83 -10.48
N ALA A 53 7.81 -5.11 -9.34
CA ALA A 53 7.35 -4.08 -8.41
C ALA A 53 8.51 -3.29 -7.82
N ALA A 54 9.58 -3.95 -7.37
CA ALA A 54 10.76 -3.29 -6.83
C ALA A 54 11.36 -2.30 -7.83
N ASP A 55 11.51 -2.71 -9.08
CA ASP A 55 12.04 -1.87 -10.15
C ASP A 55 11.10 -0.73 -10.55
N ARG A 56 9.77 -0.95 -10.53
CA ARG A 56 8.79 0.14 -10.70
C ARG A 56 8.98 1.21 -9.62
N LEU A 57 9.07 0.81 -8.35
CA LEU A 57 9.25 1.75 -7.23
C LEU A 57 10.55 2.55 -7.35
N ARG A 58 11.65 1.89 -7.73
CA ARG A 58 12.94 2.55 -7.97
C ARG A 58 12.85 3.58 -9.09
N ARG A 59 12.21 3.25 -10.21
CA ARG A 59 12.01 4.20 -11.33
C ARG A 59 11.14 5.40 -10.95
N LEU A 60 10.20 5.20 -10.03
CA LEU A 60 9.36 6.28 -9.47
C LEU A 60 10.11 7.13 -8.42
N GLY A 61 11.36 6.80 -8.09
CA GLY A 61 12.18 7.54 -7.13
C GLY A 61 11.93 7.14 -5.66
N HIS A 62 11.18 6.07 -5.41
CA HIS A 62 11.01 5.55 -4.06
C HIS A 62 12.26 4.75 -3.64
N MET A 63 13.03 5.34 -2.72
CA MET A 63 14.29 4.77 -2.24
C MET A 63 14.18 4.11 -0.85
N SER A 64 12.99 4.09 -0.27
CA SER A 64 12.75 3.57 1.08
C SER A 64 11.43 2.84 1.17
N LEU A 65 11.39 1.79 1.99
CA LEU A 65 10.19 1.03 2.30
C LEU A 65 9.71 1.37 3.72
N PRO A 66 8.40 1.28 4.01
CA PRO A 66 7.32 0.89 3.09
C PRO A 66 7.02 1.98 2.06
N VAL A 67 6.52 1.61 0.88
CA VAL A 67 5.88 2.57 -0.04
C VAL A 67 4.38 2.37 0.05
N VAL A 68 3.64 3.43 0.35
CA VAL A 68 2.18 3.39 0.38
C VAL A 68 1.65 4.19 -0.80
N VAL A 69 0.73 3.61 -1.54
CA VAL A 69 0.03 4.24 -2.66
C VAL A 69 -1.47 4.21 -2.33
N ALA A 70 -2.09 5.38 -2.25
CA ALA A 70 -3.50 5.55 -1.95
C ALA A 70 -4.12 6.49 -2.99
N GLY A 71 -4.72 5.91 -4.04
CA GLY A 71 -5.24 6.67 -5.18
C GLY A 71 -4.17 7.53 -5.85
N ALA A 72 -4.35 8.85 -5.82
CA ALA A 72 -3.40 9.82 -6.40
C ALA A 72 -2.19 10.15 -5.50
N ARG A 73 -2.19 9.68 -4.24
CA ARG A 73 -1.13 9.99 -3.28
C ARG A 73 -0.22 8.79 -3.11
N SER A 74 1.08 9.03 -3.05
CA SER A 74 2.05 8.02 -2.64
C SER A 74 3.13 8.62 -1.76
N TRP A 75 3.65 7.82 -0.84
CA TRP A 75 4.79 8.20 -0.02
C TRP A 75 5.65 6.99 0.32
N SER A 76 6.90 7.26 0.70
CA SER A 76 7.85 6.26 1.17
C SER A 76 8.22 6.48 2.64
N GLY A 77 8.51 5.40 3.35
CA GLY A 77 8.88 5.41 4.76
C GLY A 77 7.69 5.39 5.72
N PHE A 78 7.99 5.26 7.02
CA PHE A 78 6.98 5.32 8.07
C PHE A 78 6.54 6.77 8.31
N ARG A 79 5.24 7.04 8.11
CA ARG A 79 4.61 8.36 8.21
C ARG A 79 3.28 8.23 8.93
N ASP A 80 3.30 8.31 10.25
CA ASP A 80 2.11 8.15 11.09
C ASP A 80 1.05 9.23 10.81
N ASP A 81 1.52 10.45 10.52
CA ASP A 81 0.70 11.59 10.10
C ASP A 81 -0.12 11.27 8.85
N LEU A 82 0.52 10.79 7.78
CA LEU A 82 -0.16 10.45 6.52
C LEU A 82 -1.09 9.25 6.65
N ILE A 83 -0.72 8.27 7.49
CA ILE A 83 -1.57 7.10 7.76
C ILE A 83 -2.86 7.51 8.48
N ARG A 84 -2.77 8.44 9.44
CA ARG A 84 -3.94 8.97 10.15
C ARG A 84 -4.86 9.76 9.24
N GLU A 85 -4.32 10.59 8.35
CA GLU A 85 -5.13 11.32 7.38
C GLU A 85 -5.80 10.37 6.38
N LEU A 86 -5.07 9.37 5.86
CA LEU A 86 -5.64 8.34 5.00
C LEU A 86 -6.79 7.58 5.70
N ALA A 87 -6.63 7.24 6.98
CA ALA A 87 -7.67 6.57 7.75
C ALA A 87 -8.94 7.43 7.89
N LYS A 88 -8.80 8.75 8.08
CA LYS A 88 -9.94 9.67 8.13
C LYS A 88 -10.67 9.72 6.78
N GLU A 89 -9.93 9.75 5.68
CA GLU A 89 -10.51 9.78 4.33
C GLU A 89 -11.17 8.46 3.94
N ALA A 90 -10.63 7.32 4.39
CA ALA A 90 -11.21 6.00 4.14
C ALA A 90 -12.49 5.75 4.97
N ALA A 91 -12.68 6.47 6.06
CA ALA A 91 -13.84 6.38 6.94
C ALA A 91 -14.94 7.41 6.64
N ALA A 92 -14.69 8.36 5.74
CA ALA A 92 -15.62 9.41 5.33
C ALA A 92 -16.51 8.95 4.16
#